data_AF-A0A7S1E6I4-F1
#
_entry.id   AF-A0A7S1E6I4-F1
#
_cell.length_a   1.000
_cell.length_b   1.000
_cell.length_c   1.000
_cell.angle_alpha   90.00
_cell.angle_beta   90.00
_cell.angle_gamma   90.00
#
_symmetry.space_group_name_H-M   'P 1'
#
loop_
_entity.id
_entity.type
_entity.pdbx_description
1 polymer ?
#
loop_
_entity_poly.entity_id
_entity_poly.type
_entity_poly.pdbx_seq_one_letter_code
_entity_poly.pdbx_strand_id
1 'polypeptide(L)'
;TASTTANITPATIAAITGITAANKVYDATTAATLTTTAAGFTGKVTGDNLTVATSTGTFSDKNVANGKTVNITGLTLGGTDAGNYTLASSTATTTANITPASISAITGLLAANKVYDGTANATLNTGSAGFTGKLGSDVLTVATATGNFSDKNAGNGKTVNITGLT
;
A
#
# COMPACT_ATOMS: atom_id res chain seq x y z
N THR A 1 -0.47 7.34 -65.81
CA THR A 1 0.30 7.96 -64.73
C THR A 1 1.40 7.00 -64.30
N ALA A 2 2.62 7.48 -64.05
CA ALA A 2 3.69 6.64 -63.51
C ALA A 2 3.54 6.55 -61.98
N SER A 3 3.84 5.39 -61.39
CA SER A 3 3.89 5.18 -59.94
C SER A 3 5.09 4.32 -59.57
N THR A 4 5.55 4.46 -58.33
CA THR A 4 6.62 3.67 -57.70
C THR A 4 6.28 3.45 -56.23
N THR A 5 7.02 2.60 -55.53
CA THR A 5 6.81 2.28 -54.10
C THR A 5 8.06 2.56 -53.28
N ALA A 6 7.87 2.97 -52.03
CA ALA A 6 8.92 3.15 -51.03
C ALA A 6 8.35 2.84 -49.62
N ASN A 7 9.24 2.71 -48.62
CA ASN A 7 8.87 2.41 -47.24
C ASN A 7 8.98 3.64 -46.34
N ILE A 8 8.13 3.71 -45.32
CA ILE A 8 8.25 4.64 -44.20
C ILE A 8 8.50 3.80 -42.94
N THR A 9 9.55 4.12 -42.19
CA THR A 9 9.92 3.39 -40.96
C THR A 9 9.26 4.07 -39.75
N PRO A 10 8.69 3.32 -38.79
CA PRO A 10 8.16 3.90 -37.56
C PRO A 10 9.20 4.70 -36.78
N ALA A 11 8.75 5.79 -36.14
CA ALA A 11 9.58 6.54 -35.19
C ALA A 11 9.72 5.78 -33.86
N THR A 12 10.60 6.25 -32.98
CA THR A 12 10.81 5.64 -31.65
C THR A 12 10.38 6.59 -30.54
N ILE A 13 9.53 6.10 -29.65
CA ILE A 13 9.30 6.71 -28.34
C ILE A 13 10.36 6.16 -27.37
N ALA A 14 11.26 7.04 -26.93
CA ALA A 14 12.38 6.67 -26.06
C ALA A 14 11.93 6.35 -24.63
N ALA A 15 10.91 7.06 -24.13
CA ALA A 15 10.37 6.88 -22.79
C ALA A 15 8.94 7.40 -22.70
N ILE A 16 8.19 6.84 -21.75
CA ILE A 16 6.92 7.39 -21.26
C ILE A 16 7.18 8.02 -19.89
N THR A 17 6.81 9.29 -19.74
CA THR A 17 7.01 10.08 -18.51
C THR A 17 5.66 10.53 -17.95
N GLY A 18 5.63 11.17 -16.77
CA GLY A 18 4.41 11.77 -16.23
C GLY A 18 3.37 10.80 -15.67
N ILE A 19 3.62 9.49 -15.68
CA ILE A 19 2.79 8.51 -14.98
C ILE A 19 2.97 8.70 -13.46
N THR A 20 1.85 8.82 -12.75
CA THR A 20 1.83 8.92 -11.29
C THR A 20 1.16 7.70 -10.68
N ALA A 21 1.41 7.47 -9.38
CA ALA A 21 0.74 6.45 -8.60
C ALA A 21 -0.04 7.09 -7.45
N ALA A 22 -1.19 6.51 -7.11
CA ALA A 22 -1.96 6.95 -5.96
C ALA A 22 -1.32 6.47 -4.66
N ASN A 23 -1.38 7.30 -3.62
CA ASN A 23 -1.14 6.85 -2.25
C ASN A 23 -2.19 5.81 -1.86
N LYS A 24 -1.84 4.89 -0.96
CA LYS A 24 -2.78 3.90 -0.44
C LYS A 24 -2.66 3.73 1.07
N VAL A 25 -3.73 3.25 1.69
CA VAL A 25 -3.67 2.65 3.02
C VAL A 25 -3.13 1.23 2.85
N TYR A 26 -2.34 0.79 3.83
CA TYR A 26 -1.81 -0.57 3.90
C TYR A 26 -2.96 -1.60 3.76
N ASP A 27 -2.84 -2.49 2.78
CA ASP A 27 -3.84 -3.52 2.47
C ASP A 27 -3.20 -4.92 2.37
N ALA A 28 -1.98 -5.07 2.89
CA ALA A 28 -1.13 -6.25 2.79
C ALA A 28 -0.72 -6.67 1.36
N THR A 29 -0.90 -5.82 0.34
CA THR A 29 -0.48 -6.08 -1.05
C THR A 29 0.51 -5.03 -1.58
N THR A 30 1.18 -5.35 -2.68
CA THR A 30 2.08 -4.43 -3.40
C THR A 30 1.41 -3.72 -4.59
N ALA A 31 0.12 -3.98 -4.86
CA ALA A 31 -0.54 -3.40 -6.02
C ALA A 31 -0.64 -1.86 -5.90
N ALA A 32 -0.32 -1.16 -7.00
CA ALA A 32 -0.42 0.30 -7.10
C ALA A 32 -1.41 0.71 -8.18
N THR A 33 -2.22 1.72 -7.88
CA THR A 33 -3.12 2.34 -8.86
C THR A 33 -2.36 3.43 -9.60
N LEU A 34 -2.25 3.32 -10.92
CA LEU A 34 -1.57 4.29 -11.78
C LEU A 34 -2.54 5.27 -12.43
N THR A 35 -2.08 6.51 -12.61
CA THR A 35 -2.74 7.52 -13.43
C THR A 35 -1.85 7.85 -14.63
N THR A 36 -2.38 7.65 -15.83
CA THR A 36 -1.64 7.79 -17.10
C THR A 36 -2.13 8.95 -17.97
N THR A 37 -3.11 9.72 -17.51
CA THR A 37 -3.73 10.82 -18.28
C THR A 37 -2.76 11.96 -18.60
N ALA A 38 -1.76 12.18 -17.74
CA ALA A 38 -0.70 13.16 -17.94
C ALA A 38 0.58 12.57 -18.54
N ALA A 39 0.50 11.38 -19.14
CA ALA A 39 1.68 10.71 -19.69
C ALA A 39 2.30 11.52 -20.84
N GLY A 40 3.60 11.74 -20.77
CA GLY A 40 4.43 12.31 -21.82
C GLY A 40 5.11 11.23 -22.65
N PHE A 41 5.39 11.51 -23.92
CA PHE A 41 6.00 10.56 -24.86
C PHE A 41 7.23 11.21 -25.50
N THR A 42 8.43 10.85 -25.03
CA THR A 42 9.68 11.42 -25.54
C THR A 42 9.96 10.89 -26.95
N GLY A 43 10.02 11.78 -27.94
CA GLY A 43 10.18 11.42 -29.36
C GLY A 43 8.89 11.45 -30.17
N LYS A 44 7.76 11.82 -29.54
CA LYS A 44 6.47 12.00 -30.22
C LYS A 44 6.51 13.20 -31.17
N VAL A 45 5.99 13.02 -32.38
CA VAL A 45 5.80 14.09 -33.36
C VAL A 45 4.65 15.00 -32.92
N THR A 46 4.83 16.32 -33.09
CA THR A 46 3.82 17.32 -32.73
C THR A 46 2.54 17.11 -33.54
N GLY A 47 1.40 17.04 -32.86
CA GLY A 47 0.08 16.84 -33.47
C GLY A 47 -0.43 15.40 -33.37
N ASP A 48 0.47 14.43 -33.21
CA ASP A 48 0.08 13.03 -33.06
C ASP A 48 -0.66 12.81 -31.73
N ASN A 49 -1.43 11.74 -31.67
CA ASN A 49 -2.18 11.31 -30.50
C ASN A 49 -1.67 9.95 -30.01
N LEU A 50 -0.99 10.00 -28.87
CA LEU A 50 -0.48 8.83 -28.14
C LEU A 50 -1.07 8.82 -26.73
N THR A 51 -1.41 7.63 -26.25
CA THR A 51 -1.83 7.33 -24.88
C THR A 51 -1.10 6.11 -24.35
N VAL A 52 -1.23 5.81 -23.06
CA VAL A 52 -0.76 4.55 -22.48
C VAL A 52 -1.90 3.53 -22.61
N ALA A 53 -1.71 2.48 -23.41
CA ALA A 53 -2.73 1.44 -23.61
C ALA A 53 -2.74 0.44 -22.45
N THR A 54 -1.57 -0.04 -22.04
CA THR A 54 -1.43 -0.94 -20.88
C THR A 54 -0.34 -0.44 -19.96
N SER A 55 -0.51 -0.68 -18.66
CA SER A 55 0.51 -0.47 -17.64
C SER A 55 0.15 -1.26 -16.38
N THR A 56 1.14 -1.70 -15.62
CA THR A 56 0.95 -2.34 -14.31
C THR A 56 1.89 -1.72 -13.30
N GLY A 57 1.33 -1.22 -12.19
CA GLY A 57 2.07 -0.58 -11.10
C GLY A 57 2.20 -1.50 -9.90
N THR A 58 3.41 -1.58 -9.33
CA THR A 58 3.68 -2.34 -8.10
C THR A 58 4.61 -1.55 -7.18
N PHE A 59 4.23 -1.36 -5.92
CA PHE A 59 5.15 -0.88 -4.89
C PHE A 59 6.29 -1.88 -4.70
N SER A 60 7.48 -1.38 -4.36
CA SER A 60 8.67 -2.22 -4.10
C SER A 60 8.45 -3.29 -3.04
N ASP A 61 7.57 -3.01 -2.08
CA ASP A 61 7.12 -3.89 -1.00
C ASP A 61 5.83 -3.31 -0.41
N LYS A 62 5.16 -4.09 0.43
CA LYS A 62 3.86 -3.72 1.02
C LYS A 62 3.96 -2.77 2.22
N ASN A 63 5.15 -2.51 2.77
CA ASN A 63 5.27 -1.88 4.09
C ASN A 63 4.96 -0.39 4.05
N VAL A 64 4.47 0.14 5.18
CA VAL A 64 4.17 1.56 5.35
C VAL A 64 5.45 2.39 5.22
N ALA A 65 5.45 3.35 4.31
CA ALA A 65 6.51 4.34 4.14
C ALA A 65 6.04 5.45 3.20
N ASN A 66 6.68 6.62 3.31
CA ASN A 66 6.53 7.71 2.36
C ASN A 66 7.52 7.56 1.20
N GLY A 67 7.15 8.05 0.01
CA GLY A 67 8.04 8.09 -1.15
C GLY A 67 8.48 6.72 -1.65
N LYS A 68 7.67 5.67 -1.44
CA LYS A 68 8.00 4.32 -1.90
C LYS A 68 8.04 4.28 -3.42
N THR A 69 9.05 3.61 -3.95
CA THR A 69 9.14 3.31 -5.38
C THR A 69 7.95 2.45 -5.82
N VAL A 70 7.33 2.88 -6.91
CA VAL A 70 6.36 2.12 -7.68
C VAL A 70 7.00 1.79 -9.02
N ASN A 71 7.22 0.49 -9.24
CA ASN A 71 7.71 -0.06 -10.50
C ASN A 71 6.55 -0.18 -11.48
N ILE A 72 6.72 0.36 -12.68
CA ILE A 72 5.75 0.30 -13.76
C ILE A 72 6.30 -0.64 -14.83
N THR A 73 5.51 -1.64 -15.21
CA THR A 73 5.86 -2.62 -16.23
C THR A 73 4.73 -2.78 -17.24
N GLY A 74 5.01 -3.43 -18.37
CA GLY A 74 4.01 -3.72 -19.39
C GLY A 74 3.47 -2.48 -20.09
N LEU A 75 4.27 -1.42 -20.19
CA LEU A 75 3.89 -0.22 -20.93
C LEU A 75 3.73 -0.54 -22.43
N THR A 76 2.62 -0.10 -23.00
CA THR A 76 2.35 -0.14 -24.44
C THR A 76 1.75 1.18 -24.93
N LEU A 77 1.96 1.50 -26.20
CA LEU A 77 1.42 2.69 -26.84
C LEU A 77 -0.03 2.45 -27.27
N GLY A 78 -0.88 3.42 -27.00
CA GLY A 78 -2.25 3.54 -27.50
C GLY A 78 -2.47 4.88 -28.19
N GLY A 79 -3.71 5.16 -28.58
CA GLY A 79 -4.06 6.35 -29.34
C GLY A 79 -4.13 6.09 -30.84
N THR A 80 -4.62 7.07 -31.60
CA THR A 80 -4.88 6.94 -33.04
C THR A 80 -3.60 6.81 -33.87
N ASP A 81 -2.48 7.34 -33.35
CA ASP A 81 -1.21 7.38 -34.08
C ASP A 81 -0.19 6.36 -33.54
N ALA A 82 -0.60 5.48 -32.62
CA ALA A 82 0.30 4.51 -31.96
C ALA A 82 1.05 3.60 -32.95
N GLY A 83 0.42 3.22 -34.05
CA GLY A 83 1.01 2.35 -35.08
C GLY A 83 2.20 2.99 -35.81
N ASN A 84 2.38 4.30 -35.71
CA ASN A 84 3.52 5.02 -36.31
C ASN A 84 4.79 4.94 -35.46
N TYR A 85 4.74 4.31 -34.28
CA TYR A 85 5.81 4.31 -33.31
C TYR A 85 6.18 2.93 -32.78
N THR A 86 7.45 2.80 -32.41
CA THR A 86 7.98 1.73 -31.55
C THR A 86 8.27 2.29 -30.16
N LEU A 87 8.17 1.46 -29.12
CA LEU A 87 8.49 1.85 -27.75
C LEU A 87 9.81 1.22 -27.32
N ALA A 88 10.79 2.05 -26.93
CA ALA A 88 12.13 1.59 -26.58
C ALA A 88 12.20 0.86 -25.22
N SER A 89 11.34 1.24 -24.26
CA SER A 89 11.27 0.62 -22.93
C SER A 89 9.82 0.45 -22.51
N SER A 90 9.47 -0.77 -22.09
CA SER A 90 8.15 -1.10 -21.54
C SER A 90 8.08 -0.91 -20.01
N THR A 91 9.05 -0.19 -19.43
CA THR A 91 9.17 0.02 -17.98
C THR A 91 9.39 1.49 -17.63
N ALA A 92 8.94 1.89 -16.44
CA ALA A 92 9.16 3.19 -15.83
C ALA A 92 9.07 3.08 -14.31
N THR A 93 9.35 4.18 -13.59
CA THR A 93 9.20 4.25 -12.13
C THR A 93 8.54 5.56 -11.72
N THR A 94 7.79 5.51 -10.63
CA THR A 94 7.25 6.69 -9.93
C THR A 94 7.29 6.45 -8.43
N THR A 95 6.73 7.35 -7.62
CA THR A 95 6.68 7.19 -6.17
C THR A 95 5.29 7.48 -5.60
N ALA A 96 4.92 6.78 -4.54
CA ALA A 96 3.71 7.04 -3.77
C ALA A 96 3.91 6.61 -2.30
N ASN A 97 2.98 7.00 -1.41
CA ASN A 97 3.00 6.66 0.00
C ASN A 97 2.10 5.46 0.29
N ILE A 98 2.53 4.62 1.23
CA ILE A 98 1.66 3.66 1.92
C ILE A 98 1.49 4.14 3.37
N THR A 99 0.25 4.39 3.79
CA THR A 99 -0.07 4.80 5.16
C THR A 99 -0.55 3.61 6.00
N PRO A 100 -0.45 3.66 7.34
CA PRO A 100 -0.89 2.57 8.20
C PRO A 100 -2.37 2.22 8.05
N ALA A 101 -2.69 0.93 8.12
CA ALA A 101 -4.05 0.47 8.38
C ALA A 101 -4.40 0.69 9.86
N SER A 102 -5.69 0.84 10.17
CA SER A 102 -6.15 0.98 11.55
C SER A 102 -6.50 -0.38 12.16
N ILE A 103 -6.10 -0.57 13.41
CA ILE A 103 -6.64 -1.62 14.28
C ILE A 103 -7.74 -0.99 15.12
N SER A 104 -8.98 -1.46 14.96
CA SER A 104 -10.15 -0.85 15.60
C SER A 104 -10.42 -1.38 17.00
N ALA A 105 -9.94 -2.59 17.31
CA ALA A 105 -10.09 -3.18 18.63
C ALA A 105 -8.99 -4.22 18.91
N ILE A 106 -8.65 -4.36 20.19
CA ILE A 106 -7.86 -5.46 20.72
C ILE A 106 -8.74 -6.24 21.69
N THR A 107 -8.87 -7.54 21.49
CA THR A 107 -9.73 -8.45 22.26
C THR A 107 -8.92 -9.60 22.85
N GLY A 108 -9.54 -10.44 23.69
CA GLY A 108 -8.88 -11.67 24.18
C GLY A 108 -7.79 -11.44 25.24
N LEU A 109 -7.65 -10.22 25.76
CA LEU A 109 -6.80 -9.97 26.93
C LEU A 109 -7.44 -10.60 28.17
N LEU A 110 -6.62 -11.29 28.97
CA LEU A 110 -7.03 -11.89 30.24
C LEU A 110 -6.28 -11.22 31.40
N ALA A 111 -6.88 -11.23 32.58
CA ALA A 111 -6.22 -10.80 33.82
C ALA A 111 -6.11 -12.00 34.77
N ALA A 112 -4.96 -12.13 35.43
CA ALA A 112 -4.78 -13.17 36.43
C ALA A 112 -5.51 -12.82 37.73
N ASN A 113 -6.01 -13.84 38.42
CA ASN A 113 -6.42 -13.69 39.82
C ASN A 113 -5.20 -13.30 40.67
N LYS A 114 -5.43 -12.55 41.74
CA LYS A 114 -4.40 -12.19 42.72
C LYS A 114 -4.87 -12.43 44.16
N VAL A 115 -3.91 -12.63 45.05
CA VAL A 115 -4.14 -12.53 46.49
C VAL A 115 -4.14 -11.05 46.87
N TYR A 116 -4.97 -10.66 47.85
CA TYR A 116 -5.03 -9.28 48.32
C TYR A 116 -3.67 -8.82 48.86
N ASP A 117 -3.13 -7.76 48.27
CA ASP A 117 -1.84 -7.15 48.60
C ASP A 117 -1.96 -5.64 48.87
N GLY A 118 -3.19 -5.12 48.98
CA GLY A 118 -3.47 -3.70 49.17
C GLY A 118 -3.36 -2.83 47.90
N THR A 119 -3.04 -3.40 46.74
CA THR A 119 -2.93 -2.68 45.46
C THR A 119 -4.01 -3.09 44.45
N ALA A 120 -4.37 -2.18 43.55
CA ALA A 120 -5.32 -2.45 42.47
C ALA A 120 -4.64 -2.98 41.19
N ASN A 121 -3.32 -3.12 41.15
CA ASN A 121 -2.61 -3.59 39.96
C ASN A 121 -3.02 -5.02 39.60
N ALA A 122 -3.29 -5.23 38.31
CA ALA A 122 -3.58 -6.53 37.72
C ALA A 122 -2.45 -6.97 36.79
N THR A 123 -2.09 -8.24 36.86
CA THR A 123 -1.20 -8.88 35.88
C THR A 123 -2.03 -9.32 34.68
N LEU A 124 -1.70 -8.79 33.50
CA LEU A 124 -2.37 -9.13 32.25
C LEU A 124 -1.66 -10.28 31.53
N ASN A 125 -2.44 -11.14 30.88
CA ASN A 125 -1.97 -12.07 29.87
C ASN A 125 -2.44 -11.58 28.50
N THR A 126 -1.49 -11.18 27.66
CA THR A 126 -1.71 -10.65 26.31
C THR A 126 -1.43 -11.67 25.21
N GLY A 127 -1.01 -12.90 25.55
CA GLY A 127 -0.61 -13.92 24.58
C GLY A 127 -1.75 -14.41 23.67
N SER A 128 -3.01 -14.19 24.09
CA SER A 128 -4.20 -14.51 23.31
C SER A 128 -4.88 -13.28 22.71
N ALA A 129 -4.16 -12.16 22.59
CA ALA A 129 -4.72 -10.93 22.03
C ALA A 129 -5.17 -11.13 20.56
N GLY A 130 -6.43 -10.78 20.29
CA GLY A 130 -6.99 -10.66 18.96
C GLY A 130 -6.96 -9.21 18.48
N PHE A 131 -6.72 -8.98 17.19
CA PHE A 131 -6.65 -7.64 16.60
C PHE A 131 -7.67 -7.50 15.47
N THR A 132 -8.72 -6.73 15.71
CA THR A 132 -9.73 -6.43 14.69
C THR A 132 -9.18 -5.39 13.72
N GLY A 133 -9.21 -5.70 12.42
CA GLY A 133 -8.60 -4.88 11.37
C GLY A 133 -7.21 -5.34 10.94
N LYS A 134 -6.67 -6.41 11.55
CA LYS A 134 -5.46 -7.08 11.09
C LYS A 134 -5.67 -7.65 9.69
N LEU A 135 -4.66 -7.51 8.83
CA LEU A 135 -4.72 -7.93 7.43
C LEU A 135 -3.79 -9.11 7.14
N GLY A 136 -4.26 -10.02 6.29
CA GLY A 136 -3.49 -11.17 5.79
C GLY A 136 -2.82 -11.99 6.90
N SER A 137 -1.57 -12.39 6.65
CA SER A 137 -0.74 -13.20 7.54
C SER A 137 0.16 -12.36 8.46
N ASP A 138 -0.17 -11.08 8.68
CA ASP A 138 0.63 -10.25 9.57
C ASP A 138 0.66 -10.85 10.99
N VAL A 139 1.60 -10.43 11.82
CA VAL A 139 1.65 -10.86 13.22
C VAL A 139 1.73 -9.60 14.06
N LEU A 140 0.76 -9.45 14.95
CA LEU A 140 0.67 -8.33 15.88
C LEU A 140 0.75 -8.90 17.29
N THR A 141 1.37 -8.13 18.18
CA THR A 141 1.49 -8.41 19.60
C THR A 141 1.18 -7.14 20.36
N VAL A 142 0.63 -7.27 21.57
CA VAL A 142 0.46 -6.13 22.46
C VAL A 142 1.82 -5.83 23.07
N ALA A 143 2.39 -4.67 22.76
CA ALA A 143 3.69 -4.26 23.27
C ALA A 143 3.56 -3.74 24.70
N THR A 144 2.53 -2.93 24.96
CA THR A 144 2.24 -2.41 26.31
C THR A 144 0.77 -2.55 26.65
N ALA A 145 0.49 -2.87 27.90
CA ALA A 145 -0.86 -2.81 28.47
C ALA A 145 -0.74 -2.67 29.98
N THR A 146 -1.56 -1.80 30.58
CA THR A 146 -1.66 -1.65 32.03
C THR A 146 -3.05 -2.09 32.47
N GLY A 147 -3.12 -3.01 33.44
CA GLY A 147 -4.37 -3.49 34.03
C GLY A 147 -4.52 -3.03 35.47
N ASN A 148 -5.69 -2.52 35.83
CA ASN A 148 -6.06 -2.23 37.21
C ASN A 148 -7.45 -2.79 37.53
N PHE A 149 -7.59 -3.50 38.64
CA PHE A 149 -8.90 -3.79 39.23
C PHE A 149 -9.64 -2.49 39.53
N SER A 150 -10.98 -2.54 39.51
CA SER A 150 -11.85 -1.38 39.80
C SER A 150 -11.53 -0.69 41.13
N ASP A 151 -11.04 -1.46 42.10
CA ASP A 151 -10.57 -1.03 43.40
C ASP A 151 -9.67 -2.13 44.01
N LYS A 152 -8.99 -1.81 45.10
CA LYS A 152 -8.05 -2.72 45.78
C LYS A 152 -8.69 -3.83 46.62
N ASN A 153 -9.97 -3.73 46.96
CA ASN A 153 -10.57 -4.56 48.00
C ASN A 153 -10.88 -5.97 47.46
N ALA A 154 -10.75 -6.98 48.32
CA ALA A 154 -11.04 -8.37 47.96
C ALA A 154 -12.51 -8.56 47.52
N GLY A 155 -12.72 -9.41 46.52
CA GLY A 155 -14.04 -9.72 45.97
C GLY A 155 -13.95 -10.64 44.76
N ASN A 156 -15.05 -11.30 44.42
CA ASN A 156 -15.13 -12.18 43.24
C ASN A 156 -15.62 -11.41 42.02
N GLY A 157 -15.13 -11.77 40.83
CA GLY A 157 -15.60 -11.20 39.56
C GLY A 157 -15.32 -9.71 39.39
N LYS A 158 -14.25 -9.19 40.01
CA LYS A 158 -13.88 -7.78 39.91
C LYS A 158 -13.51 -7.40 38.47
N THR A 159 -14.02 -6.26 38.00
CA THR A 159 -13.64 -5.67 36.71
C THR A 159 -12.18 -5.25 36.71
N VAL A 160 -11.49 -5.50 35.59
CA VAL A 160 -10.14 -4.97 35.32
C VAL A 160 -10.23 -3.98 34.16
N ASN A 161 -9.86 -2.73 34.44
CA ASN A 161 -9.74 -1.67 33.45
C ASN A 161 -8.36 -1.75 32.79
N ILE A 162 -8.32 -1.77 31.46
CA ILE A 162 -7.08 -1.87 30.68
C ILE A 162 -6.85 -0.56 29.94
N THR A 163 -5.63 -0.02 30.04
CA THR A 163 -5.20 1.20 29.36
C THR A 163 -3.80 1.04 28.76
N GLY A 164 -3.39 2.02 27.93
CA GLY A 164 -2.03 2.06 27.37
C GLY A 164 -1.73 0.94 26.38
N LEU A 165 -2.74 0.47 25.65
CA LEU A 165 -2.59 -0.54 24.61
C LEU A 165 -1.78 0.03 23.43
N THR A 166 -0.65 -0.62 23.11
CA THR A 166 0.12 -0.38 21.89
C THR A 166 0.51 -1.68 21.23
#